data_AF-A0AAQ3N1S7-F1
#
_entry.id   AF-A0AAQ3N1S7-F1
#
_cell.length_a   1.000
_cell.length_b   1.000
_cell.length_c   1.000
_cell.angle_alpha   90.00
_cell.angle_beta   90.00
_cell.angle_gamma   90.00
#
_symmetry.space_group_name_H-M   'P 1'
#
loop_
_entity.id
_entity.type
_entity.pdbx_description
1 polymer ?
#
loop_
_entity_poly.entity_id
_entity_poly.type
_entity_poly.pdbx_seq_one_letter_code
_entity_poly.pdbx_strand_id
1 'polypeptide(L)'
;MKLEWLEDGVKTIMGPIPGVKYDESRQRKIWFNSMVAAYTGWEDERNDPVKAVTFGDGEPLPPDIVYDCLHILEEESGAIPWQKGDVLLIDNWAVLHSRRSFHPPRRVLASLVK
;
A
#
# COMPACT_ATOMS: atom_id res chain seq x y z
N MET A 1 -12.04 4.57 -12.71
CA MET A 1 -12.62 4.79 -11.37
C MET A 1 -14.11 5.01 -11.55
N LYS A 2 -14.93 4.30 -10.79
CA LYS A 2 -16.39 4.43 -10.74
C LYS A 2 -16.78 4.97 -9.35
N LEU A 3 -17.74 5.87 -9.33
CA LEU A 3 -18.34 6.39 -8.10
C LEU A 3 -19.80 5.96 -8.05
N GLU A 4 -20.24 5.46 -6.90
CA GLU A 4 -21.63 5.09 -6.64
C GLU A 4 -22.12 5.90 -5.43
N TRP A 5 -23.15 6.71 -5.63
CA TRP A 5 -23.80 7.44 -4.54
C TRP A 5 -24.57 6.47 -3.64
N LEU A 6 -24.39 6.63 -2.33
CA LEU A 6 -25.13 5.95 -1.27
C LEU A 6 -26.02 6.97 -0.55
N GLU A 7 -26.92 6.53 0.32
CA GLU A 7 -27.80 7.44 1.08
C GLU A 7 -27.02 8.39 2.00
N ASP A 8 -25.89 7.93 2.53
CA ASP A 8 -25.06 8.62 3.53
C ASP A 8 -23.62 8.90 3.04
N GLY A 9 -23.32 8.64 1.76
CA GLY A 9 -21.96 8.81 1.26
C GLY A 9 -21.75 8.45 -0.21
N VAL A 10 -20.48 8.16 -0.55
CA VAL A 10 -20.08 7.74 -1.90
C VAL A 10 -19.13 6.56 -1.79
N LYS A 11 -19.42 5.50 -2.55
CA LYS A 11 -18.54 4.35 -2.72
C LYS A 11 -17.63 4.57 -3.92
N THR A 12 -16.33 4.37 -3.72
CA THR A 12 -15.34 4.43 -4.80
C THR A 12 -14.94 3.02 -5.22
N ILE A 13 -14.99 2.73 -6.52
CA ILE A 13 -14.59 1.45 -7.10
C ILE A 13 -13.50 1.71 -8.14
N MET A 14 -12.36 1.03 -7.99
CA MET A 14 -11.24 1.12 -8.92
C MET A 14 -10.80 -0.29 -9.31
N GLY A 15 -10.86 -0.60 -10.60
CA GLY A 15 -10.46 -1.90 -11.11
C GLY A 15 -11.16 -2.26 -12.42
N PRO A 16 -10.74 -3.36 -13.07
CA PRO A 16 -9.53 -4.10 -12.75
C PRO A 16 -8.28 -3.28 -13.09
N ILE A 17 -7.24 -3.37 -12.26
CA ILE A 17 -5.92 -2.73 -12.48
C ILE A 17 -4.80 -3.75 -12.25
N PRO A 18 -3.61 -3.57 -12.84
CA PRO A 18 -2.51 -4.52 -12.68
C PRO A 18 -2.06 -4.64 -11.22
N GLY A 19 -1.96 -5.88 -10.72
CA GLY A 19 -1.30 -6.17 -9.44
C GLY A 19 0.23 -6.16 -9.53
N VAL A 20 0.79 -6.28 -10.74
CA VAL A 20 2.24 -6.27 -10.98
C VAL A 20 2.52 -5.31 -12.13
N LYS A 21 3.49 -4.41 -11.94
CA LYS A 21 3.99 -3.52 -13.00
C LYS A 21 5.38 -3.95 -13.44
N TYR A 22 5.91 -3.30 -14.48
CA TYR A 22 7.27 -3.52 -14.98
C TYR A 22 8.06 -2.21 -14.88
N ASP A 23 9.21 -2.26 -14.22
CA ASP A 23 10.18 -1.15 -14.18
C ASP A 23 11.12 -1.28 -15.38
N GLU A 24 10.93 -0.41 -16.38
CA GLU A 24 11.75 -0.37 -17.60
C GLU A 24 13.19 0.03 -17.33
N SER A 25 13.46 0.84 -16.30
CA SER A 25 14.84 1.28 -16.02
C SER A 25 15.71 0.13 -15.49
N ARG A 26 15.09 -0.87 -14.85
CA ARG A 26 15.75 -2.03 -14.23
C ARG A 26 15.38 -3.36 -14.89
N GLN A 27 14.56 -3.34 -15.92
CA GLN A 27 14.11 -4.51 -16.69
C GLN A 27 13.58 -5.64 -15.80
N ARG A 28 12.67 -5.30 -14.87
CA ARG A 28 12.10 -6.27 -13.92
C ARG A 28 10.65 -5.97 -13.54
N LYS A 29 9.91 -7.01 -13.17
CA LYS A 29 8.59 -6.88 -12.56
C LYS A 29 8.70 -6.35 -11.13
N ILE A 30 7.70 -5.60 -10.70
CA ILE A 30 7.63 -4.97 -9.38
C ILE A 30 6.24 -5.12 -8.76
N TRP A 31 6.22 -5.29 -7.44
CA TRP A 31 5.00 -5.37 -6.63
C TRP A 31 4.40 -3.98 -6.38
N PHE A 32 3.87 -3.37 -7.45
CA PHE A 32 3.32 -2.01 -7.41
C PHE A 32 1.80 -2.05 -7.32
N ASN A 33 1.31 -2.33 -6.12
CA ASN A 33 -0.11 -2.33 -5.78
C ASN A 33 -0.30 -1.99 -4.28
N SER A 34 -1.55 -1.92 -3.83
CA SER A 34 -1.91 -1.62 -2.44
C SER A 34 -2.60 -2.80 -1.74
N MET A 35 -2.37 -4.04 -2.18
CA MET A 35 -3.08 -5.24 -1.72
C MET A 35 -3.03 -5.39 -0.20
N VAL A 36 -1.83 -5.52 0.37
CA VAL A 36 -1.66 -5.71 1.83
C VAL A 36 -2.15 -4.47 2.58
N ALA A 37 -1.82 -3.26 2.10
CA ALA A 37 -2.23 -2.01 2.75
C ALA A 37 -3.76 -1.85 2.86
N ALA A 38 -4.50 -2.22 1.81
CA ALA A 38 -5.96 -2.19 1.82
C ALA A 38 -6.53 -3.31 2.71
N TYR A 39 -6.05 -4.54 2.50
CA TYR A 39 -6.59 -5.74 3.17
C TYR A 39 -6.36 -5.76 4.69
N THR A 40 -5.33 -5.08 5.20
CA THR A 40 -5.01 -5.07 6.63
C THR A 40 -5.20 -3.71 7.29
N GLY A 41 -5.48 -2.65 6.53
CA GLY A 41 -5.39 -1.29 7.03
C GLY A 41 -6.51 -0.34 6.60
N TRP A 42 -7.34 -0.69 5.62
CA TRP A 42 -8.52 0.11 5.25
C TRP A 42 -9.72 -0.30 6.10
N GLU A 43 -9.58 -0.07 7.41
CA GLU A 43 -10.58 -0.38 8.42
C GLU A 43 -11.07 0.92 9.06
N ASP A 44 -12.35 1.22 8.88
CA ASP A 44 -13.06 2.27 9.59
C ASP A 44 -14.56 1.92 9.68
N GLU A 45 -15.39 2.80 10.23
CA GLU A 45 -16.84 2.58 10.36
C GLU A 45 -17.56 2.28 9.04
N ARG A 46 -16.94 2.58 7.89
CA ARG A 46 -17.52 2.44 6.54
C ARG A 46 -16.82 1.37 5.71
N ASN A 47 -15.63 0.91 6.11
CA ASN A 47 -14.78 0.04 5.32
C ASN A 47 -14.43 -1.23 6.10
N ASP A 48 -14.83 -2.36 5.54
CA ASP A 48 -14.39 -3.70 5.95
C ASP A 48 -13.12 -4.04 5.17
N PRO A 49 -11.95 -4.19 5.83
CA PRO A 49 -10.66 -4.31 5.17
C PRO A 49 -10.57 -5.57 4.29
N VAL A 50 -11.22 -6.69 4.67
CA VAL A 50 -11.20 -7.92 3.85
C VAL A 50 -12.04 -7.83 2.58
N LYS A 51 -12.87 -6.78 2.46
CA LYS A 51 -13.65 -6.44 1.26
C LYS A 51 -13.11 -5.22 0.51
N ALA A 52 -12.11 -4.53 1.08
CA ALA A 52 -11.53 -3.32 0.51
C ALA A 52 -10.73 -3.59 -0.77
N VAL A 53 -10.25 -4.82 -0.95
CA VAL A 53 -9.53 -5.27 -2.14
C VAL A 53 -9.89 -6.72 -2.46
N THR A 54 -10.14 -6.98 -3.73
CA THR A 54 -10.47 -8.30 -4.30
C THR A 54 -9.60 -8.55 -5.52
N PHE A 55 -9.72 -9.73 -6.12
CA PHE A 55 -9.29 -9.91 -7.50
C PHE A 55 -10.05 -8.97 -8.45
N GLY A 56 -9.50 -8.78 -9.65
CA GLY A 56 -10.06 -7.86 -10.65
C GLY A 56 -11.42 -8.27 -11.21
N ASP A 57 -11.82 -9.52 -11.01
CA ASP A 57 -13.13 -10.09 -11.33
C ASP A 57 -14.13 -10.01 -10.15
N GLY A 58 -13.69 -9.56 -8.97
CA GLY A 58 -14.50 -9.42 -7.77
C GLY A 58 -14.37 -10.58 -6.78
N GLU A 59 -13.66 -11.66 -7.13
CA GLU A 59 -13.45 -12.78 -6.21
C GLU A 59 -12.60 -12.36 -5.00
N PRO A 60 -12.92 -12.80 -3.77
CA PRO A 60 -12.12 -12.49 -2.59
C PRO A 60 -10.67 -12.98 -2.71
N LEU A 61 -9.75 -12.25 -2.09
CA LEU A 61 -8.37 -12.71 -1.94
C LEU A 61 -8.28 -13.77 -0.83
N PRO A 62 -7.50 -14.86 -1.01
CA PRO A 62 -7.22 -15.83 0.04
C PRO A 62 -6.48 -15.16 1.22
N PRO A 63 -7.03 -15.16 2.45
CA PRO A 63 -6.44 -14.43 3.57
C PRO A 63 -5.02 -14.90 3.90
N ASP A 64 -4.79 -16.20 3.89
CA ASP A 64 -3.48 -16.84 4.14
C ASP A 64 -2.40 -16.31 3.21
N ILE A 65 -2.70 -16.19 1.91
CA ILE A 65 -1.76 -15.65 0.91
C ILE A 65 -1.47 -14.17 1.15
N VAL A 66 -2.48 -13.39 1.56
CA VAL A 66 -2.28 -11.96 1.85
C VAL A 66 -1.37 -11.79 3.07
N TYR A 67 -1.55 -12.59 4.12
CA TYR A 67 -0.70 -12.55 5.31
C TYR A 67 0.71 -13.09 5.05
N ASP A 68 0.88 -14.10 4.20
CA ASP A 68 2.20 -14.54 3.73
C ASP A 68 2.92 -13.42 2.98
N CYS A 69 2.20 -12.66 2.15
CA CYS A 69 2.74 -11.47 1.48
C CYS A 69 3.15 -10.38 2.49
N LEU A 70 2.35 -10.14 3.53
CA LEU A 70 2.72 -9.24 4.62
C LEU A 70 4.02 -9.70 5.30
N HIS A 71 4.17 -10.99 5.57
CA HIS A 71 5.36 -11.54 6.20
C HIS A 71 6.62 -11.29 5.36
N ILE A 72 6.56 -11.55 4.04
CA ILE A 72 7.65 -11.26 3.11
C ILE A 72 8.02 -9.75 3.13
N LEU A 73 7.02 -8.87 3.16
CA LEU A 73 7.26 -7.43 3.22
C LEU A 73 7.96 -7.02 4.52
N GLU A 74 7.65 -7.67 5.64
CA GLU A 74 8.31 -7.41 6.92
C GLU A 74 9.74 -7.92 6.95
N GLU A 75 9.99 -9.15 6.47
CA GLU A 75 11.31 -9.78 6.42
C GLU A 75 12.29 -9.01 5.53
N GLU A 76 11.84 -8.57 4.36
CA GLU A 76 12.67 -7.83 3.38
C GLU A 76 12.76 -6.33 3.70
N SER A 77 12.12 -5.85 4.77
CA SER A 77 12.11 -4.43 5.11
C SER A 77 13.39 -3.96 5.80
N GLY A 78 13.97 -2.86 5.31
CA GLY A 78 15.03 -2.13 6.00
C GLY A 78 14.47 -1.00 6.88
N ALA A 79 14.56 -1.14 8.20
CA ALA A 79 14.10 -0.12 9.14
C ALA A 79 15.27 0.72 9.71
N ILE A 80 15.62 1.80 9.01
CA ILE A 80 16.73 2.68 9.42
C ILE A 80 16.25 3.68 10.48
N PRO A 81 16.92 3.78 11.65
CA PRO A 81 16.57 4.76 12.68
C PRO A 81 16.91 6.17 12.23
N TRP A 82 15.90 7.04 12.19
CA TRP A 82 16.05 8.44 11.77
C TRP A 82 16.87 9.27 12.75
N GLN A 83 17.75 10.11 12.20
CA GLN A 83 18.46 11.16 12.89
C GLN A 83 18.10 12.54 12.30
N LYS A 84 18.27 13.58 13.12
CA LYS A 84 18.01 14.96 12.67
C LYS A 84 19.03 15.34 11.60
N GLY A 85 18.54 15.75 10.44
CA GLY A 85 19.36 16.14 9.30
C GLY A 85 19.45 15.07 8.20
N ASP A 86 18.99 13.85 8.47
CA ASP A 86 18.93 12.80 7.46
C ASP A 86 18.01 13.18 6.30
N VAL A 87 18.43 12.78 5.10
CA VAL A 87 17.61 12.82 3.89
C VAL A 87 17.64 11.44 3.26
N LEU A 88 16.47 10.81 3.14
CA LEU A 88 16.30 9.54 2.44
C LEU A 88 15.74 9.81 1.05
N LEU A 89 16.46 9.38 0.01
CA LEU A 89 15.96 9.37 -1.36
C LEU A 89 15.41 7.97 -1.68
N ILE A 90 14.15 7.91 -2.10
CA ILE A 90 13.47 6.68 -2.49
C ILE A 90 13.11 6.75 -3.96
N ASP A 91 13.46 5.70 -4.72
CA ASP A 91 12.88 5.47 -6.04
C ASP A 91 11.52 4.76 -5.87
N ASN A 92 10.44 5.50 -6.15
CA ASN A 92 9.07 5.03 -5.96
C ASN A 92 8.67 3.88 -6.92
N TRP A 93 9.47 3.59 -7.95
CA TRP A 93 9.28 2.39 -8.78
C TRP A 93 9.86 1.14 -8.15
N ALA A 94 10.80 1.26 -7.21
CA ALA A 94 11.54 0.13 -6.67
C ALA A 94 11.25 -0.19 -5.20
N VAL A 95 10.63 0.73 -4.46
CA VAL A 95 10.55 0.65 -2.99
C VAL A 95 9.15 0.98 -2.49
N LEU A 96 8.60 0.09 -1.67
CA LEU A 96 7.46 0.39 -0.80
C LEU A 96 8.00 0.96 0.52
N HIS A 97 7.26 1.86 1.15
CA HIS A 97 7.63 2.43 2.45
C HIS A 97 6.46 2.34 3.43
N SER A 98 6.79 2.22 4.72
CA SER A 98 5.83 2.15 5.82
C SER A 98 6.32 3.00 7.00
N ARG A 99 5.58 2.94 8.11
CA ARG A 99 5.91 3.69 9.32
C ARG A 99 5.65 2.82 10.55
N ARG A 100 6.66 2.66 11.40
CA ARG A 100 6.47 2.07 12.73
C ARG A 100 5.71 3.03 13.66
N SER A 101 5.01 2.46 14.64
CA SER A 101 4.47 3.24 15.77
C SER A 101 5.59 4.00 16.49
N PHE A 102 5.28 5.17 17.04
CA PHE A 102 6.24 6.03 17.71
C PHE A 102 5.58 6.83 18.83
N HIS A 103 6.41 7.32 19.76
CA HIS A 103 6.00 8.28 20.77
C HIS A 103 6.41 9.69 20.32
N PRO A 104 5.51 10.69 20.32
CA PRO A 104 5.87 12.08 20.03
C PRO A 104 6.94 12.63 21.00
N PRO A 105 7.74 13.63 20.60
CA PRO A 105 7.67 14.36 19.33
C PRO A 105 8.38 13.64 18.17
N ARG A 106 7.78 13.68 16.97
CA ARG A 106 8.40 13.22 15.72
C ARG A 106 7.94 14.10 14.56
N ARG A 107 8.89 14.59 13.75
CA ARG A 107 8.60 15.37 12.54
C ARG A 107 9.49 14.90 11.39
N VAL A 108 8.84 14.48 10.30
CA VAL A 108 9.49 14.14 9.03
C VAL A 108 8.82 14.98 7.95
N LEU A 109 9.61 15.54 7.03
CA LEU A 109 9.14 16.29 5.87
C LEU A 109 9.35 15.44 4.61
N ALA A 110 8.58 15.70 3.57
CA ALA A 110 8.67 14.97 2.31
C ALA A 110 8.58 15.91 1.11
N SER A 111 9.12 15.46 -0.02
CA SER A 111 8.98 16.07 -1.34
C SER A 111 8.72 14.97 -2.36
N LEU A 112 7.90 15.25 -3.37
CA LEU A 112 7.54 14.31 -4.42
C LEU A 112 8.12 14.77 -5.75
N VAL A 113 8.62 13.82 -6.54
CA VAL A 113 9.14 14.05 -7.88
C VAL A 113 8.12 13.55 -8.90
N LYS A 114 8.10 14.23 -10.07
CA LYS A 114 7.23 13.89 -11.19
C LYS A 114 7.62 12.58 -11.86
#